data_AF-A0A3S3G5W8-F1
#
_entry.id   AF-A0A3S3G5W8-F1
#
_cell.length_a   1.000
_cell.length_b   1.000
_cell.length_c   1.000
_cell.angle_alpha   90.00
_cell.angle_beta   90.00
_cell.angle_gamma   90.00
#
_symmetry.space_group_name_H-M   'P 1'
#
loop_
_entity.id
_entity.type
_entity.pdbx_description
1 polymer ?
#
loop_
_entity_poly.entity_id
_entity_poly.type
_entity_poly.pdbx_seq_one_letter_code
_entity_poly.pdbx_strand_id
1 'polypeptide(L)'
;MKRILFPAVAGALVAMSGTALADTAVSAVADLNIRAGPGPQYPVIGVLAAGQSATLDGCIQNSKWCTIAEANGQGWIYSDYVTADFGGNEVVLTRRPADADITIVEAPADVDEPDIYTGAIIAGEPIEPIRRPPAEVRTYIETNRVDPVYLEGEVVTGATLPDTVELREIPDYDYRYVYVNGQPALVDPGTRRIMYVER
;
A
#
# COMPACT_ATOMS: atom_id res chain seq x y z
N MET A 1 76.74 12.92 28.22
CA MET A 1 76.11 11.73 27.58
C MET A 1 74.66 11.73 28.04
N LYS A 2 73.59 11.75 27.24
CA LYS A 2 73.31 11.38 25.86
C LYS A 2 72.04 12.16 25.46
N ARG A 3 72.07 12.88 24.34
CA ARG A 3 70.93 13.63 23.78
C ARG A 3 69.98 12.64 23.12
N ILE A 4 68.69 12.68 23.46
CA ILE A 4 67.65 11.89 22.78
C ILE A 4 66.70 12.88 22.09
N LEU A 5 66.82 12.94 20.76
CA LEU A 5 65.91 13.62 19.85
C LEU A 5 64.75 12.66 19.56
N PHE A 6 63.50 13.11 19.78
CA PHE A 6 62.31 12.42 19.29
C PHE A 6 61.84 13.10 18.00
N PRO A 7 61.59 12.37 16.89
CA PRO A 7 61.07 12.95 15.67
C PRO A 7 59.57 13.22 15.82
N ALA A 8 59.13 14.43 15.47
CA ALA A 8 57.73 14.76 15.34
C ALA A 8 57.18 14.14 14.03
N VAL A 9 56.39 13.08 14.15
CA VAL A 9 55.61 12.54 13.02
C VAL A 9 54.30 13.32 12.97
N ALA A 10 54.22 14.29 12.06
CA ALA A 10 52.97 14.96 11.72
C ALA A 10 52.15 14.01 10.83
N GLY A 11 51.22 13.27 11.44
CA GLY A 11 50.25 12.46 10.72
C GLY A 11 49.17 13.35 10.08
N ALA A 12 49.15 13.40 8.75
CA ALA A 12 48.07 14.06 8.00
C ALA A 12 46.78 13.23 8.15
N LEU A 13 45.81 13.75 8.91
CA LEU A 13 44.44 13.25 8.91
C LEU A 13 43.78 13.64 7.58
N VAL A 14 43.70 12.69 6.64
CA VAL A 14 42.83 12.81 5.49
C VAL A 14 41.42 12.48 5.96
N ALA A 15 40.62 13.51 6.23
CA ALA A 15 39.18 13.35 6.44
C ALA A 15 38.56 12.90 5.11
N MET A 16 38.19 11.63 5.00
CA MET A 16 37.38 11.13 3.90
C MET A 16 35.98 11.70 4.06
N SER A 17 35.67 12.75 3.30
CA SER A 17 34.29 13.24 3.14
C SER A 17 33.53 12.22 2.29
N GLY A 18 33.04 11.15 2.92
CA GLY A 18 32.05 10.30 2.30
C GLY A 18 30.78 11.12 2.07
N THR A 19 30.23 11.08 0.86
CA THR A 19 28.88 11.55 0.59
C THR A 19 27.94 10.62 1.37
N ALA A 20 27.42 11.08 2.50
CA ALA A 20 26.28 10.42 3.13
C ALA A 20 25.09 10.60 2.18
N LEU A 21 24.56 9.50 1.64
CA LEU A 21 23.23 9.50 1.04
C LEU A 21 22.28 9.94 2.16
N ALA A 22 21.55 11.03 1.95
CA ALA A 22 20.60 11.50 2.94
C ALA A 22 19.38 10.57 2.89
N ASP A 23 19.23 9.73 3.91
CA ASP A 23 18.01 8.98 4.13
C ASP A 23 16.82 9.96 4.16
N THR A 24 15.89 9.84 3.21
CA THR A 24 14.74 10.74 3.15
C THR A 24 13.78 10.36 4.27
N ALA A 25 13.69 11.20 5.30
CA ALA A 25 12.71 10.98 6.36
C ALA A 25 11.30 11.35 5.87
N VAL A 26 10.34 10.49 6.17
CA VAL A 26 8.91 10.74 5.96
C VAL A 26 8.16 10.69 7.28
N SER A 27 7.17 11.56 7.47
CA SER A 27 6.37 11.64 8.70
C SER A 27 4.89 11.44 8.40
N ALA A 28 4.23 10.58 9.15
CA ALA A 28 2.80 10.33 8.96
C ALA A 28 1.94 11.50 9.46
N VAL A 29 0.95 11.92 8.67
CA VAL A 29 0.03 12.99 9.06
C VAL A 29 -1.19 12.47 9.84
N ALA A 30 -1.41 11.16 9.83
CA ALA A 30 -2.45 10.43 10.53
C ALA A 30 -1.96 8.99 10.76
N ASP A 31 -2.68 8.20 11.57
CA ASP A 31 -2.37 6.77 11.71
C ASP A 31 -2.47 6.07 10.36
N LEU A 32 -1.35 5.50 9.92
CA LEU A 32 -1.17 4.94 8.59
C LEU A 32 -0.82 3.46 8.67
N ASN A 33 -1.58 2.63 7.96
CA ASN A 33 -1.27 1.21 7.84
C ASN A 33 0.04 1.02 7.06
N ILE A 34 0.94 0.23 7.64
CA ILE A 34 2.13 -0.31 6.96
C ILE A 34 1.76 -1.69 6.43
N ARG A 35 1.98 -1.91 5.14
CA ARG A 35 1.56 -3.15 4.45
C ARG A 35 2.74 -3.98 3.97
N ALA A 36 2.49 -5.27 3.77
CA ALA A 36 3.49 -6.18 3.20
C ALA A 36 3.80 -5.92 1.71
N GLY A 37 2.98 -5.13 1.01
CA GLY A 37 3.14 -4.84 -0.41
C GLY A 37 2.37 -3.59 -0.86
N PRO A 38 2.60 -3.13 -2.11
CA PRO A 38 2.05 -1.88 -2.65
C PRO A 38 0.58 -2.03 -3.08
N GLY A 39 -0.35 -2.11 -2.13
CA GLY A 39 -1.77 -2.22 -2.44
C GLY A 39 -2.65 -2.57 -1.25
N PRO A 40 -3.97 -2.29 -1.31
CA PRO A 40 -4.90 -2.67 -0.26
C PRO A 40 -5.05 -4.19 -0.08
N GLN A 41 -4.73 -4.99 -1.11
CA GLN A 41 -4.76 -6.46 -1.08
C GLN A 41 -3.69 -7.07 -0.16
N TYR A 42 -2.59 -6.36 0.09
CA TYR A 42 -1.54 -6.85 0.96
C TYR A 42 -1.91 -6.66 2.44
N PRO A 43 -1.58 -7.64 3.31
CA PRO A 43 -1.91 -7.56 4.74
C PRO A 43 -1.24 -6.36 5.41
N VAL A 44 -1.91 -5.82 6.43
CA VAL A 44 -1.35 -4.81 7.32
C VAL A 44 -0.40 -5.51 8.29
N ILE A 45 0.87 -5.12 8.27
CA ILE A 45 1.94 -5.68 9.10
C ILE A 45 2.34 -4.75 10.25
N GLY A 46 1.83 -3.51 10.25
CA GLY A 46 2.10 -2.52 11.27
C GLY A 46 1.28 -1.25 11.08
N VAL A 47 1.48 -0.30 11.98
CA VAL A 47 0.91 1.04 11.90
C VAL A 47 2.00 2.07 12.16
N LEU A 48 2.15 3.02 11.25
CA LEU A 48 2.93 4.22 11.42
C LEU A 48 2.02 5.28 12.05
N ALA A 49 2.18 5.52 13.35
CA ALA A 49 1.30 6.43 14.10
C ALA A 49 1.44 7.88 13.60
N ALA A 50 0.40 8.69 13.77
CA ALA A 50 0.44 10.11 13.42
C ALA A 50 1.64 10.83 14.07
N GLY A 51 2.42 11.55 13.28
CA GLY A 51 3.65 12.25 13.68
C GLY A 51 4.88 11.34 13.82
N GLN A 52 4.73 10.02 13.72
CA GLN A 52 5.86 9.10 13.68
C GLN A 52 6.57 9.22 12.33
N SER A 53 7.90 9.21 12.37
CA SER A 53 8.74 9.23 11.18
C SER A 53 9.24 7.84 10.81
N ALA A 54 9.46 7.61 9.53
CA ALA A 54 10.12 6.45 8.96
C ALA A 54 11.14 6.88 7.90
N THR A 55 12.08 6.00 7.57
CA THR A 55 13.02 6.23 6.47
C THR A 55 12.39 5.74 5.17
N LEU A 56 12.32 6.62 4.17
CA LEU A 56 11.86 6.31 2.83
C LEU A 56 13.00 5.66 2.03
N ASP A 57 12.77 4.43 1.58
CA ASP A 57 13.73 3.69 0.75
C ASP A 57 13.51 3.99 -0.74
N GLY A 58 12.26 4.24 -1.14
CA GLY A 58 11.92 4.60 -2.51
C GLY A 58 10.44 4.51 -2.82
N CYS A 59 10.06 4.90 -4.03
CA CYS A 59 8.68 4.86 -4.51
C CYS A 59 8.57 4.15 -5.86
N ILE A 60 7.43 3.49 -6.09
CA ILE A 60 7.15 2.90 -7.40
C ILE A 60 6.86 4.02 -8.41
N GLN A 61 7.42 3.90 -9.61
CA GLN A 61 7.19 4.87 -10.67
C GLN A 61 5.70 4.94 -11.03
N ASN A 62 5.17 6.17 -11.20
CA ASN A 62 3.76 6.42 -11.53
C ASN A 62 2.75 5.80 -10.54
N SER A 63 3.18 5.52 -9.32
CA SER A 63 2.36 4.98 -8.24
C SER A 63 2.41 5.89 -7.01
N LYS A 64 1.43 5.71 -6.11
CA LYS A 64 1.38 6.35 -4.80
C LYS A 64 1.93 5.46 -3.68
N TRP A 65 2.49 4.31 -4.02
CA TRP A 65 3.09 3.40 -3.06
C TRP A 65 4.58 3.66 -2.94
N CYS A 66 5.03 3.77 -1.69
CA CYS A 66 6.43 3.90 -1.35
C CYS A 66 6.80 2.89 -0.26
N THR A 67 8.04 2.44 -0.29
CA THR A 67 8.58 1.52 0.71
C THR A 67 9.42 2.26 1.73
N ILE A 68 9.30 1.82 2.98
CA ILE A 68 10.05 2.33 4.13
C ILE A 68 10.80 1.19 4.80
N ALA A 69 11.89 1.54 5.46
CA ALA A 69 12.62 0.61 6.30
C ALA A 69 11.83 0.30 7.58
N GLU A 70 11.63 -0.98 7.88
CA GLU A 70 10.97 -1.47 9.09
C GLU A 70 11.89 -2.42 9.88
N ALA A 71 11.63 -2.57 11.18
CA ALA A 71 12.44 -3.45 12.04
C ALA A 71 12.42 -4.93 11.59
N ASN A 72 11.33 -5.35 10.94
CA ASN A 72 11.10 -6.72 10.50
C ASN A 72 11.25 -6.93 8.98
N GLY A 73 11.71 -5.92 8.23
CA GLY A 73 11.82 -5.99 6.76
C GLY A 73 11.46 -4.67 6.07
N GLN A 74 10.87 -4.75 4.88
CA GLN A 74 10.35 -3.59 4.15
C GLN A 74 8.84 -3.45 4.39
N GLY A 75 8.38 -2.22 4.56
CA GLY A 75 6.96 -1.89 4.73
C GLY A 75 6.49 -0.92 3.65
N TRP A 76 5.25 -1.10 3.20
CA TRP A 76 4.65 -0.26 2.15
C TRP A 76 3.63 0.70 2.72
N ILE A 77 3.74 1.96 2.35
CA ILE A 77 2.88 3.06 2.78
C ILE A 77 2.35 3.85 1.58
N TYR A 78 1.21 4.51 1.78
CA TYR A 78 0.58 5.33 0.76
C TYR A 78 1.02 6.79 0.88
N SER A 79 1.58 7.35 -0.19
CA SER A 79 2.28 8.64 -0.19
C SER A 79 1.40 9.86 0.10
N ASP A 80 0.08 9.71 0.04
CA ASP A 80 -0.86 10.79 0.41
C ASP A 80 -0.90 11.04 1.94
N TYR A 81 -0.42 10.08 2.74
CA TYR A 81 -0.50 10.12 4.20
C TYR A 81 0.84 10.39 4.89
N VAL A 82 1.88 10.70 4.12
CA VAL A 82 3.18 11.11 4.66
C VAL A 82 3.67 12.41 4.04
N THR A 83 4.37 13.20 4.84
CA THR A 83 5.13 14.38 4.38
C THR A 83 6.62 14.06 4.35
N ALA A 84 7.36 14.74 3.47
CA ALA A 84 8.81 14.73 3.46
C ALA A 84 9.34 16.15 3.20
N ASP A 85 10.54 16.43 3.68
CA ASP A 85 11.24 17.69 3.41
C ASP A 85 12.05 17.58 2.12
N PHE A 86 11.79 18.46 1.17
CA PHE A 86 12.59 18.61 -0.05
C PHE A 86 13.25 19.99 -0.06
N GLY A 87 14.46 20.06 0.50
CA GLY A 87 15.26 21.29 0.51
C GLY A 87 14.65 22.40 1.37
N GLY A 88 14.08 22.05 2.53
CA GLY A 88 13.43 22.99 3.46
C GLY A 88 11.94 23.23 3.19
N ASN A 89 11.34 22.50 2.25
CA ASN A 89 9.91 22.56 1.96
C ASN A 89 9.26 21.23 2.32
N GLU A 90 8.50 21.22 3.41
CA GLU A 90 7.67 20.07 3.78
C GLU A 90 6.45 19.98 2.86
N VAL A 91 6.31 18.87 2.17
CA VAL A 91 5.17 18.59 1.28
C VAL A 91 4.70 17.14 1.44
N VAL A 92 3.44 16.90 1.10
CA VAL A 92 2.91 15.52 0.98
C VAL A 92 3.68 14.80 -0.12
N LEU A 93 4.14 13.59 0.15
CA LEU A 93 5.09 12.86 -0.69
C LEU A 93 4.57 12.59 -2.12
N THR A 94 3.25 12.44 -2.29
CA THR A 94 2.62 12.36 -3.63
C THR A 94 2.88 13.60 -4.50
N ARG A 95 3.04 14.77 -3.88
CA ARG A 95 3.25 16.07 -4.53
C ARG A 95 4.72 16.48 -4.57
N ARG A 96 5.63 15.52 -4.37
CA ARG A 96 7.07 15.79 -4.41
C ARG A 96 7.50 16.47 -5.72
N PRO A 97 8.54 17.32 -5.69
CA PRO A 97 9.15 17.86 -6.89
C PRO A 97 9.61 16.77 -7.87
N ALA A 98 9.58 17.06 -9.17
CA ALA A 98 9.99 16.08 -10.19
C ALA A 98 11.51 15.81 -10.19
N ASP A 99 12.29 16.75 -9.65
CA ASP A 99 13.73 16.68 -9.42
C ASP A 99 14.09 16.15 -8.02
N ALA A 100 13.11 15.68 -7.24
CA ALA A 100 13.38 14.98 -6.00
C ALA A 100 14.14 13.69 -6.29
N ASP A 101 15.33 13.55 -5.72
CA ASP A 101 16.21 12.38 -5.87
C ASP A 101 15.70 11.19 -5.04
N ILE A 102 14.47 10.75 -5.33
CA ILE A 102 13.84 9.59 -4.72
C ILE A 102 14.13 8.37 -5.58
N THR A 103 14.71 7.35 -4.95
CA THR A 103 14.92 6.04 -5.55
C THR A 103 13.61 5.51 -6.13
N ILE A 104 13.63 5.15 -7.41
CA ILE A 104 12.54 4.40 -8.04
C ILE A 104 12.77 2.93 -7.72
N VAL A 105 11.81 2.33 -7.02
CA VAL A 105 11.81 0.89 -6.74
C VAL A 105 10.82 0.20 -7.65
N GLU A 106 11.14 -1.04 -8.03
CA GLU A 106 10.17 -1.91 -8.66
C GLU A 106 9.22 -2.44 -7.58
N ALA A 107 7.94 -2.64 -7.93
CA ALA A 107 7.07 -3.42 -7.07
C ALA A 107 7.69 -4.82 -6.92
N PRO A 108 7.68 -5.42 -5.72
CA PRO A 108 8.15 -6.79 -5.57
C PRO A 108 7.38 -7.65 -6.56
N ALA A 109 8.11 -8.44 -7.37
CA ALA A 109 7.50 -9.53 -8.11
C ALA A 109 6.70 -10.33 -7.09
N ASP A 110 5.40 -10.47 -7.33
CA ASP A 110 4.41 -10.78 -6.31
C ASP A 110 4.96 -11.80 -5.30
N VAL A 111 5.16 -11.32 -4.06
CA VAL A 111 5.76 -12.08 -2.96
C VAL A 111 5.07 -13.43 -2.86
N ASP A 112 5.74 -14.49 -3.33
CA ASP A 112 5.27 -15.88 -3.42
C ASP A 112 3.73 -15.97 -3.34
N GLU A 113 3.08 -15.58 -4.44
CA GLU A 113 1.63 -15.62 -4.56
C GLU A 113 1.13 -17.00 -4.11
N PRO A 114 0.15 -17.08 -3.20
CA PRO A 114 -0.54 -18.34 -3.07
C PRO A 114 -1.19 -18.63 -4.44
N ASP A 115 -1.07 -19.87 -4.92
CA ASP A 115 -1.58 -20.46 -6.18
C ASP A 115 -3.14 -20.37 -6.35
N ILE A 116 -3.79 -19.35 -5.80
CA ILE A 116 -5.24 -19.22 -5.57
C ILE A 116 -5.92 -18.11 -6.37
N TYR A 117 -5.21 -17.36 -7.21
CA TYR A 117 -5.86 -16.43 -8.14
C TYR A 117 -6.59 -17.22 -9.22
N THR A 118 -7.92 -17.18 -9.16
CA THR A 118 -8.82 -17.90 -10.07
C THR A 118 -9.22 -17.08 -11.31
N GLY A 119 -8.66 -15.87 -11.45
CA GLY A 119 -8.87 -14.96 -12.58
C GLY A 119 -8.66 -13.47 -12.21
N ALA A 120 -8.84 -12.60 -13.20
CA ALA A 120 -8.72 -11.14 -13.06
C ALA A 120 -10.10 -10.44 -13.02
N ILE A 121 -10.19 -9.35 -12.26
CA ILE A 121 -11.33 -8.43 -12.28
C ILE A 121 -11.23 -7.56 -13.53
N ILE A 122 -12.27 -7.58 -14.37
CA ILE A 122 -12.32 -6.77 -15.59
C ILE A 122 -12.89 -5.40 -15.26
N ALA A 123 -12.11 -4.34 -15.52
CA ALA A 123 -12.61 -2.96 -15.43
C ALA A 123 -13.77 -2.78 -16.42
N GLY A 124 -14.94 -2.42 -15.89
CA GLY A 124 -16.15 -2.17 -16.68
C GLY A 124 -16.42 -0.69 -16.87
N GLU A 125 -17.30 -0.37 -17.82
CA GLU A 125 -17.82 0.99 -18.03
C GLU A 125 -18.37 1.58 -16.71
N PRO A 126 -18.21 2.89 -16.43
CA PRO A 126 -18.78 3.51 -15.24
C PRO A 126 -20.28 3.23 -15.13
N ILE A 127 -20.73 2.78 -13.96
CA ILE A 127 -22.16 2.61 -13.65
C ILE A 127 -22.54 3.55 -12.51
N GLU A 128 -23.83 3.89 -12.44
CA GLU A 128 -24.36 4.51 -11.24
C GLU A 128 -24.27 3.50 -10.08
N PRO A 129 -23.53 3.80 -9.00
CA PRO A 129 -23.52 2.96 -7.81
C PRO A 129 -24.92 2.90 -7.23
N ILE A 130 -25.30 1.73 -6.72
CA ILE A 130 -26.55 1.64 -5.95
C ILE A 130 -26.42 2.49 -4.69
N ARG A 131 -27.57 2.97 -4.21
CA ARG A 131 -27.66 3.57 -2.87
C ARG A 131 -27.18 2.55 -1.83
N ARG A 132 -26.61 3.06 -0.73
CA ARG A 132 -26.16 2.24 0.39
C ARG A 132 -27.20 1.15 0.73
N PRO A 133 -26.81 -0.13 0.85
CA PRO A 133 -27.73 -1.20 1.15
C PRO A 133 -28.42 -1.03 2.50
N PRO A 134 -29.63 -1.60 2.68
CA PRO A 134 -30.32 -1.62 3.97
C PRO A 134 -29.46 -2.23 5.09
N ALA A 135 -29.71 -1.83 6.34
CA ALA A 135 -28.94 -2.31 7.49
C ALA A 135 -29.01 -3.83 7.65
N GLU A 136 -30.18 -4.41 7.40
CA GLU A 136 -30.43 -5.86 7.47
C GLU A 136 -29.51 -6.66 6.53
N VAL A 137 -29.31 -6.16 5.30
CA VAL A 137 -28.40 -6.75 4.31
C VAL A 137 -26.96 -6.70 4.81
N ARG A 138 -26.53 -5.55 5.32
CA ARG A 138 -25.15 -5.37 5.83
C ARG A 138 -24.89 -6.29 7.04
N THR A 139 -25.84 -6.36 7.98
CA THR A 139 -25.76 -7.27 9.12
C THR A 139 -25.76 -8.73 8.68
N TYR A 140 -26.55 -9.10 7.65
CA TYR A 140 -26.54 -10.45 7.12
C TYR A 140 -25.15 -10.83 6.57
N ILE A 141 -24.54 -9.96 5.77
CA ILE A 141 -23.19 -10.16 5.21
C ILE A 141 -22.16 -10.31 6.33
N GLU A 142 -22.22 -9.45 7.35
CA GLU A 142 -21.31 -9.49 8.50
C GLU A 142 -21.44 -10.75 9.36
N THR A 143 -22.66 -11.28 9.50
CA THR A 143 -22.94 -12.47 10.31
C THR A 143 -22.73 -13.77 9.53
N ASN A 144 -22.81 -13.74 8.20
CA ASN A 144 -22.65 -14.89 7.31
C ASN A 144 -21.38 -14.76 6.47
N ARG A 145 -20.24 -14.51 7.13
CA ARG A 145 -18.94 -14.37 6.47
C ARG A 145 -18.51 -15.65 5.76
N VAL A 146 -17.76 -15.45 4.68
CA VAL A 146 -17.26 -16.52 3.81
C VAL A 146 -15.79 -16.30 3.54
N ASP A 147 -15.09 -17.36 3.14
CA ASP A 147 -13.69 -17.25 2.77
C ASP A 147 -13.54 -16.31 1.56
N PRO A 148 -12.60 -15.36 1.60
CA PRO A 148 -12.41 -14.42 0.51
C PRO A 148 -11.84 -15.12 -0.73
N VAL A 149 -12.31 -14.68 -1.89
CA VAL A 149 -11.70 -14.99 -3.18
C VAL A 149 -10.69 -13.90 -3.50
N TYR A 150 -9.47 -14.32 -3.82
CA TYR A 150 -8.42 -13.40 -4.23
C TYR A 150 -8.41 -13.31 -5.74
N LEU A 151 -8.51 -12.09 -6.27
CA LEU A 151 -8.54 -11.79 -7.69
C LEU A 151 -7.56 -10.67 -8.01
N GLU A 152 -6.99 -10.72 -9.20
CA GLU A 152 -6.15 -9.64 -9.71
C GLU A 152 -6.99 -8.39 -9.98
N GLY A 153 -6.52 -7.22 -9.53
CA GLY A 153 -7.15 -5.92 -9.77
C GLY A 153 -7.84 -5.29 -8.56
N GLU A 154 -8.36 -4.06 -8.74
CA GLU A 154 -9.04 -3.32 -7.68
C GLU A 154 -10.52 -3.68 -7.60
N VAL A 155 -11.02 -3.87 -6.38
CA VAL A 155 -12.44 -4.09 -6.10
C VAL A 155 -13.15 -2.73 -6.11
N VAL A 156 -13.63 -2.34 -7.29
CA VAL A 156 -14.36 -1.07 -7.50
C VAL A 156 -15.74 -1.30 -8.08
N THR A 157 -16.65 -0.38 -7.80
CA THR A 157 -17.97 -0.37 -8.42
C THR A 157 -17.86 -0.32 -9.95
N GLY A 158 -18.66 -1.13 -10.64
CA GLY A 158 -18.69 -1.24 -12.09
C GLY A 158 -17.79 -2.33 -12.66
N ALA A 159 -16.82 -2.83 -11.89
CA ALA A 159 -15.94 -3.91 -12.30
C ALA A 159 -16.71 -5.24 -12.40
N THR A 160 -16.26 -6.15 -13.26
CA THR A 160 -16.91 -7.44 -13.52
C THR A 160 -16.08 -8.58 -12.96
N LEU A 161 -16.73 -9.49 -12.23
CA LEU A 161 -16.10 -10.66 -11.65
C LEU A 161 -16.06 -11.83 -12.64
N PRO A 162 -14.97 -12.61 -12.69
CA PRO A 162 -14.89 -13.79 -13.55
C PRO A 162 -15.91 -14.85 -13.12
N ASP A 163 -16.39 -15.66 -14.07
CA ASP A 163 -17.42 -16.69 -13.84
C ASP A 163 -17.03 -17.78 -12.84
N THR A 164 -15.73 -17.90 -12.56
CA THR A 164 -15.15 -18.81 -11.55
C THR A 164 -15.50 -18.43 -10.12
N VAL A 165 -15.90 -17.18 -9.87
CA VAL A 165 -16.22 -16.70 -8.51
C VAL A 165 -17.64 -17.12 -8.13
N GLU A 166 -17.77 -17.90 -7.07
CA GLU A 166 -19.08 -18.26 -6.54
C GLU A 166 -19.72 -17.08 -5.80
N LEU A 167 -20.97 -16.75 -6.14
CA LEU A 167 -21.73 -15.66 -5.54
C LEU A 167 -22.74 -16.22 -4.53
N ARG A 168 -22.73 -15.69 -3.31
CA ARG A 168 -23.64 -16.10 -2.22
C ARG A 168 -24.94 -15.32 -2.26
N GLU A 169 -26.05 -16.01 -2.03
CA GLU A 169 -27.38 -15.39 -1.99
C GLU A 169 -27.60 -14.63 -0.67
N ILE A 170 -28.36 -13.54 -0.77
CA ILE A 170 -28.87 -12.80 0.37
C ILE A 170 -30.39 -12.99 0.37
N PRO A 171 -31.00 -13.43 1.49
CA PRO A 171 -32.45 -13.56 1.57
C PRO A 171 -33.17 -12.26 1.23
N ASP A 172 -34.22 -12.35 0.42
CA ASP A 172 -35.10 -11.24 0.05
C ASP A 172 -34.39 -10.01 -0.54
N TYR A 173 -33.29 -10.22 -1.29
CA TYR A 173 -32.52 -9.15 -1.90
C TYR A 173 -32.06 -9.47 -3.33
N ASP A 174 -32.04 -8.45 -4.20
CA ASP A 174 -31.77 -8.62 -5.63
C ASP A 174 -30.29 -8.89 -5.96
N TYR A 175 -29.39 -8.50 -5.05
CA TYR A 175 -27.95 -8.66 -5.22
C TYR A 175 -27.40 -9.83 -4.42
N ARG A 176 -26.33 -10.42 -4.94
CA ARG A 176 -25.53 -11.43 -4.25
C ARG A 176 -24.31 -10.78 -3.60
N TYR A 177 -23.66 -11.49 -2.68
CA TYR A 177 -22.42 -11.01 -2.08
C TYR A 177 -21.26 -12.00 -2.27
N VAL A 178 -20.06 -11.44 -2.20
CA VAL A 178 -18.79 -12.16 -2.17
C VAL A 178 -17.77 -11.30 -1.43
N TYR A 179 -16.78 -11.95 -0.82
CA TYR A 179 -15.61 -11.28 -0.27
C TYR A 179 -14.50 -11.35 -1.32
N VAL A 180 -14.15 -10.23 -1.94
CA VAL A 180 -13.07 -10.16 -2.93
C VAL A 180 -11.92 -9.39 -2.32
N ASN A 181 -10.72 -9.98 -2.30
CA ASN A 181 -9.54 -9.37 -1.68
C ASN A 181 -9.81 -8.90 -0.23
N GLY A 182 -10.64 -9.66 0.49
CA GLY A 182 -11.07 -9.35 1.87
C GLY A 182 -12.17 -8.30 2.01
N GLN A 183 -12.62 -7.67 0.92
CA GLN A 183 -13.68 -6.65 0.92
C GLN A 183 -15.05 -7.25 0.56
N PRO A 184 -16.12 -6.98 1.33
CA PRO A 184 -17.46 -7.40 0.95
C PRO A 184 -17.96 -6.56 -0.22
N ALA A 185 -18.35 -7.23 -1.30
CA ALA A 185 -18.92 -6.61 -2.48
C ALA A 185 -20.31 -7.17 -2.76
N LEU A 186 -21.24 -6.28 -3.14
CA LEU A 186 -22.52 -6.66 -3.72
C LEU A 186 -22.41 -6.72 -5.23
N VAL A 187 -22.96 -7.79 -5.80
CA VAL A 187 -22.78 -8.16 -7.19
C VAL A 187 -24.14 -8.44 -7.82
N ASP A 188 -24.36 -7.87 -9.00
CA ASP A 188 -25.50 -8.23 -9.85
C ASP A 188 -25.30 -9.66 -10.38
N PRO A 189 -26.19 -10.61 -10.06
CA PRO A 189 -25.98 -12.02 -10.43
C PRO A 189 -26.10 -12.30 -11.94
N GLY A 190 -26.77 -11.44 -12.70
CA GLY A 190 -26.94 -11.59 -14.15
C GLY A 190 -25.74 -11.08 -14.93
N THR A 191 -25.13 -9.98 -14.48
CA THR A 191 -24.00 -9.33 -15.16
C THR A 191 -22.65 -9.54 -14.48
N ARG A 192 -22.66 -10.06 -13.25
CA ARG A 192 -21.48 -10.23 -12.38
C ARG A 192 -20.74 -8.93 -12.07
N ARG A 193 -21.43 -7.81 -12.20
CA ARG A 193 -20.86 -6.48 -11.93
C ARG A 193 -20.96 -6.13 -10.47
N ILE A 194 -19.90 -5.54 -9.94
CA ILE A 194 -19.86 -5.00 -8.59
C ILE A 194 -20.72 -3.74 -8.55
N MET A 195 -21.80 -3.78 -7.78
CA MET A 195 -22.75 -2.68 -7.65
C MET A 195 -22.45 -1.79 -6.45
N TYR A 196 -21.79 -2.36 -5.44
CA TYR A 196 -21.40 -1.66 -4.22
C TYR A 196 -20.25 -2.39 -3.53
N VAL A 197 -19.31 -1.64 -2.96
CA VAL A 197 -18.22 -2.16 -2.13
C VAL A 197 -18.39 -1.60 -0.73
N GLU A 198 -18.52 -2.48 0.26
CA GLU A 198 -18.56 -2.07 1.66
C GLU A 198 -17.14 -1.66 2.07
N ARG A 199 -17.00 -0.41 2.51
CA ARG A 199 -15.73 0.21 2.93
C ARG A 199 -15.79 0.61 4.39
#